data_AF-A0A9E5C1I2-F1
#
_entry.id   AF-A0A9E5C1I2-F1
#
_cell.length_a   1.000
_cell.length_b   1.000
_cell.length_c   1.000
_cell.angle_alpha   90.00
_cell.angle_beta   90.00
_cell.angle_gamma   90.00
#
_symmetry.space_group_name_H-M   'P 1'
#
loop_
_entity.id
_entity.type
_entity.pdbx_description
1 polymer ?
#
loop_
_entity_poly.entity_id
_entity_poly.type
_entity_poly.pdbx_seq_one_letter_code
_entity_poly.pdbx_strand_id
1 'polypeptide(L)'
;MTYLDAEQAINCMNPQSFDSDVDTSECSWSTSWIIGSGDVVDPGEQVDMTVNLTNLTPLLHKNREFTIQVKPNKGAVVIVNRSTPPELKAIMSLN
;
A
#
# COMPACT_ATOMS: atom_id res chain seq x y z
N MET A 1 1.62 0.86 -7.80
CA MET A 1 0.91 -0.02 -6.84
C MET A 1 -0.51 0.51 -6.70
N THR A 2 -1.50 -0.36 -6.45
CA THR A 2 -2.90 0.05 -6.30
C THR A 2 -3.41 -0.33 -4.91
N TYR A 3 -4.04 0.62 -4.22
CA TYR A 3 -4.82 0.41 -3.00
C TYR A 3 -6.31 0.28 -3.36
N LEU A 4 -7.02 -0.65 -2.74
CA LEU A 4 -8.46 -0.83 -2.91
C LEU A 4 -9.14 -1.10 -1.57
N ASP A 5 -10.28 -0.48 -1.32
CA ASP A 5 -11.25 -0.86 -0.30
C ASP A 5 -12.68 -0.80 -0.89
N ALA A 6 -13.72 -0.79 -0.04
CA ALA A 6 -15.11 -0.72 -0.51
C ALA A 6 -15.56 0.67 -1.00
N GLU A 7 -14.80 1.73 -0.71
CA GLU A 7 -15.12 3.14 -0.98
C GLU A 7 -14.21 3.75 -2.06
N GLN A 8 -13.00 3.22 -2.25
CA GLN A 8 -12.01 3.82 -3.15
C GLN A 8 -11.06 2.80 -3.79
N ALA A 9 -10.52 3.18 -4.95
CA ALA A 9 -9.46 2.49 -5.64
C ALA A 9 -8.44 3.51 -6.17
N ILE A 10 -7.22 3.47 -5.63
CA ILE A 10 -6.24 4.54 -5.82
C ILE A 10 -4.93 3.93 -6.32
N ASN A 11 -4.34 4.53 -7.35
CA ASN A 11 -2.99 4.19 -7.78
C ASN A 11 -1.99 5.01 -6.99
N CYS A 12 -1.35 4.39 -6.01
CA CYS A 12 -0.39 5.07 -5.15
C CYS A 12 0.89 5.44 -5.91
N MET A 13 1.43 6.61 -5.60
CA MET A 13 2.55 7.20 -6.33
C MET A 13 3.89 7.02 -5.63
N ASN A 14 4.96 7.00 -6.43
CA ASN A 14 6.35 7.03 -6.00
C ASN A 14 7.17 7.80 -7.06
N PRO A 15 7.81 8.94 -6.74
CA PRO A 15 7.84 9.57 -5.42
C PRO A 15 6.46 10.10 -4.99
N GLN A 16 6.30 10.32 -3.69
CA GLN A 16 5.09 10.93 -3.13
C GLN A 16 4.89 12.34 -3.70
N SER A 17 3.73 12.59 -4.29
CA SER A 17 3.29 13.93 -4.70
C SER A 17 1.82 14.05 -4.34
N PHE A 18 1.52 14.74 -3.26
CA PHE A 18 0.13 15.03 -2.90
C PHE A 18 -0.26 16.36 -3.51
N ASP A 19 -1.42 16.43 -4.15
CA ASP A 19 -2.00 17.71 -4.50
C ASP A 19 -2.51 18.42 -3.22
N SER A 20 -2.89 19.69 -3.35
CA SER A 20 -3.43 20.45 -2.20
C SER A 20 -4.94 20.31 -2.07
N ASP A 21 -5.56 19.39 -2.81
CA ASP A 21 -6.99 19.14 -2.79
C ASP A 21 -7.32 18.06 -1.75
N VAL A 22 -8.02 18.48 -0.69
CA VAL A 22 -8.39 17.60 0.42
C VAL A 22 -9.45 16.57 0.00
N ASP A 23 -10.17 16.82 -1.10
CA ASP A 23 -11.22 15.92 -1.59
C ASP A 23 -10.67 14.85 -2.53
N THR A 24 -9.40 14.97 -2.96
CA THR A 24 -8.75 13.96 -3.79
C THR A 24 -8.05 12.93 -2.91
N SER A 25 -8.47 11.68 -3.05
CA SER A 25 -7.91 10.58 -2.27
C SER A 25 -6.56 10.14 -2.86
N GLU A 26 -5.52 10.16 -2.05
CA GLU A 26 -4.15 9.93 -2.49
C GLU A 26 -3.37 8.99 -1.55
N CYS A 27 -2.42 8.25 -2.12
CA CYS A 27 -1.52 7.39 -1.36
C CYS A 27 -0.14 7.34 -2.01
N SER A 28 0.86 7.01 -1.21
CA SER A 28 2.24 6.87 -1.67
C SER A 28 2.86 5.56 -1.23
N TRP A 29 3.95 5.19 -1.90
CA TRP A 29 4.72 4.02 -1.51
C TRP A 29 6.22 4.23 -1.71
N SER A 30 6.99 3.46 -0.96
CA SER A 30 8.44 3.39 -1.08
C SER A 30 8.92 1.97 -0.85
N THR A 31 10.15 1.68 -1.27
CA THR A 31 10.77 0.36 -1.09
C THR A 31 12.18 0.50 -0.57
N SER A 32 12.62 -0.48 0.22
CA SER A 32 14.00 -0.62 0.68
C SER A 32 14.45 -2.07 0.53
N TRP A 33 15.58 -2.28 -0.13
CA TRP A 33 16.16 -3.61 -0.26
C TRP A 33 16.75 -4.07 1.07
N ILE A 34 16.29 -5.21 1.57
CA ILE A 34 16.83 -5.88 2.76
C ILE A 34 17.94 -6.83 2.35
N ILE A 35 17.70 -7.61 1.29
CA ILE A 35 18.66 -8.50 0.63
C ILE A 35 18.46 -8.35 -0.87
N GLY A 36 19.51 -8.06 -1.62
CA GLY A 36 19.44 -7.92 -3.08
C GLY A 36 19.38 -6.48 -3.56
N SER A 37 19.14 -6.31 -4.86
CA SER A 37 18.99 -5.01 -5.53
C SER A 37 18.51 -5.18 -6.97
N GLY A 38 17.82 -4.18 -7.51
CA GLY A 38 17.44 -4.13 -8.92
C GLY A 38 15.96 -3.81 -9.12
N ASP A 39 15.43 -4.21 -10.28
CA ASP A 39 14.05 -3.94 -10.70
C ASP A 39 13.08 -5.11 -10.42
N VAL A 40 13.61 -6.28 -10.09
CA VAL A 40 12.86 -7.52 -9.83
C VAL A 40 13.42 -8.18 -8.58
N VAL A 41 12.58 -8.92 -7.86
CA VAL A 41 12.97 -9.68 -6.67
C VAL A 41 13.27 -11.11 -7.09
N ASP A 42 14.53 -11.51 -6.99
CA ASP A 42 14.97 -12.86 -7.31
C ASP A 42 14.80 -13.82 -6.12
N PRO A 43 14.80 -15.15 -6.34
CA PRO A 43 14.69 -16.12 -5.25
C PRO A 43 15.76 -15.93 -4.17
N GLY A 44 15.32 -15.71 -2.93
CA GLY A 44 16.19 -15.47 -1.78
C GLY A 44 16.44 -13.98 -1.47
N GLU A 45 16.06 -13.08 -2.37
CA GLU A 45 16.06 -11.65 -2.12
C GLU A 45 14.83 -11.19 -1.34
N GLN A 46 14.96 -10.04 -0.67
CA GLN A 46 13.92 -9.47 0.17
C GLN A 46 13.89 -7.95 0.01
N VAL A 47 12.69 -7.41 -0.20
CA VAL A 47 12.43 -5.98 -0.28
C VAL A 47 11.29 -5.64 0.67
N ASP A 48 11.51 -4.63 1.50
CA ASP A 48 10.47 -4.03 2.32
C ASP A 48 9.74 -2.97 1.50
N MET A 49 8.41 -3.01 1.53
CA MET A 49 7.55 -2.00 0.92
C MET A 49 6.76 -1.29 2.00
N THR A 50 6.84 0.04 2.00
CA THR A 50 6.06 0.91 2.89
C THR A 50 4.99 1.61 2.08
N VAL A 51 3.77 1.65 2.60
CA VAL A 51 2.61 2.29 1.97
C VAL A 51 2.02 3.31 2.93
N ASN A 52 1.90 4.57 2.48
CA ASN A 52 1.28 5.63 3.27
C ASN A 52 -0.15 5.86 2.77
N LEU A 53 -1.11 5.66 3.69
CA LEU A 53 -2.55 5.77 3.46
C LEU A 53 -3.17 6.91 4.30
N THR A 54 -2.41 7.97 4.57
CA THR A 54 -2.85 9.06 5.46
C THR A 54 -3.80 10.05 4.80
N ASN A 55 -3.78 10.14 3.47
CA ASN A 55 -4.57 11.09 2.68
C ASN A 55 -5.70 10.38 1.93
N LEU A 56 -6.37 9.44 2.60
CA LEU A 56 -7.55 8.79 2.05
C LEU A 56 -8.82 9.58 2.37
N THR A 57 -9.70 9.72 1.38
CA THR A 57 -11.02 10.34 1.50
C THR A 57 -12.07 9.38 0.94
N PRO A 58 -12.80 8.61 1.79
CA PRO A 58 -12.72 8.59 3.26
C PRO A 58 -11.49 7.85 3.81
N LEU A 59 -11.14 8.14 5.07
CA LEU A 59 -10.04 7.47 5.76
C LEU A 59 -10.32 5.97 5.97
N LEU A 60 -9.28 5.15 5.99
CA LEU A 60 -9.41 3.73 6.33
C LEU A 60 -9.78 3.57 7.81
N HIS A 61 -10.99 3.09 8.07
CA HIS A 61 -11.53 2.90 9.42
C HIS A 61 -11.44 1.45 9.90
N LYS A 62 -11.79 1.20 11.17
CA LYS A 62 -11.90 -0.15 11.77
C LYS A 62 -12.90 -1.06 11.04
N ASN A 63 -12.72 -2.37 11.16
CA ASN A 63 -13.58 -3.40 10.54
C ASN A 63 -13.73 -3.23 9.02
N ARG A 64 -12.63 -2.94 8.32
CA ARG A 64 -12.63 -2.71 6.89
C ARG A 64 -11.61 -3.60 6.19
N GLU A 65 -12.08 -4.34 5.20
CA GLU A 65 -11.20 -5.05 4.27
C GLU A 65 -10.56 -4.06 3.29
N PHE A 66 -9.30 -4.28 3.00
CA PHE A 66 -8.58 -3.57 1.96
C PHE A 66 -7.57 -4.49 1.27
N THR A 67 -7.18 -4.10 0.06
CA THR A 67 -6.25 -4.82 -0.79
C THR A 67 -5.15 -3.90 -1.27
N ILE A 68 -3.91 -4.37 -1.22
CA ILE A 68 -2.77 -3.77 -1.92
C ILE A 68 -2.38 -4.69 -3.08
N GLN A 69 -2.33 -4.13 -4.29
CA GLN A 69 -1.86 -4.81 -5.48
C GLN A 69 -0.53 -4.20 -5.96
N VAL A 70 0.53 -5.00 -5.90
CA VAL A 70 1.83 -4.65 -6.47
C VAL A 70 1.93 -5.30 -7.84
N LYS A 71 1.87 -4.47 -8.88
CA LYS A 71 1.90 -4.89 -10.29
C LYS A 71 3.26 -4.52 -10.87
N PRO A 72 4.22 -5.46 -10.96
CA PRO A 72 5.50 -5.18 -11.58
C PRO A 72 5.36 -5.13 -13.11
N ASN A 73 6.30 -4.46 -13.78
CA ASN A 73 6.36 -4.44 -15.25
C ASN A 73 6.71 -5.81 -15.85
N LYS A 74 7.31 -6.69 -15.04
CA LYS A 74 7.67 -8.07 -15.38
C LYS A 74 7.40 -8.97 -14.17
N GLY A 75 6.89 -10.17 -14.40
CA GLY A 75 6.63 -11.15 -13.35
C GLY A 75 5.19 -11.15 -12.84
N ALA A 76 4.97 -11.78 -11.69
CA ALA A 76 3.64 -11.98 -11.11
C ALA A 76 3.17 -10.77 -10.30
N VAL A 77 1.86 -10.56 -10.28
CA VAL A 77 1.23 -9.56 -9.39
C VAL A 77 1.21 -10.10 -7.97
N VAL A 78 1.68 -9.30 -7.02
CA VAL A 78 1.56 -9.60 -5.58
C VAL A 78 0.29 -8.93 -5.05
N ILE A 79 -0.55 -9.71 -4.38
CA ILE A 79 -1.82 -9.25 -3.81
C ILE A 79 -1.77 -9.47 -2.30
N VAL A 80 -1.99 -8.40 -1.55
CA VAL A 80 -2.04 -8.42 -0.09
C VAL A 80 -3.44 -8.02 0.34
N ASN A 81 -4.20 -8.96 0.89
CA ASN A 81 -5.53 -8.72 1.45
C ASN A 81 -5.43 -8.66 2.97
N ARG A 82 -5.97 -7.62 3.57
CA ARG A 82 -5.96 -7.40 5.02
C ARG A 82 -7.29 -6.82 5.48
N SER A 83 -7.58 -6.97 6.76
CA SER A 83 -8.71 -6.33 7.43
C SER A 83 -8.22 -5.50 8.60
N THR A 84 -8.70 -4.26 8.71
CA THR A 84 -8.54 -3.51 9.95
C THR A 84 -9.40 -4.13 11.05
N PRO A 85 -8.88 -4.28 12.28
CA PRO A 85 -9.62 -4.89 13.37
C PRO A 85 -10.67 -3.94 13.97
N PRO A 86 -11.51 -4.43 14.91
CA PRO A 86 -12.52 -3.61 15.59
C PRO A 86 -11.95 -2.46 16.44
N GLU A 87 -10.68 -2.54 16.82
CA GLU A 87 -9.98 -1.52 17.60
C GLU A 87 -8.64 -1.21 16.93
N LEU A 88 -8.44 0.04 16.53
CA LEU A 88 -7.19 0.50 15.93
C LEU A 88 -6.21 0.96 17.02
N LYS A 89 -4.99 0.43 16.98
CA LYS A 89 -3.86 0.88 17.78
C LYS A 89 -2.89 1.66 16.91
N ALA A 90 -2.03 2.47 17.53
CA ALA A 90 -1.00 3.23 16.81
C ALA A 90 -0.08 2.33 15.96
N ILE A 91 0.26 1.14 16.47
CA ILE A 91 1.05 0.13 15.77
C ILE A 91 0.37 -1.23 15.95
N MET A 92 0.18 -1.97 14.87
CA MET A 92 -0.35 -3.32 14.90
C MET A 92 0.03 -4.14 13.68
N SER A 93 0.06 -5.46 13.86
CA SER A 93 0.17 -6.41 12.77
C SER A 93 -1.23 -6.80 12.28
N LEU A 94 -1.41 -6.84 10.96
CA LEU A 94 -2.67 -7.22 10.32
C LEU A 94 -2.51 -8.61 9.71
N ASN A 95 -3.52 -9.47 9.95
CA ASN A 95 -3.61 -10.82 9.40
C ASN A 95 -4.11 -10.79 7.95
#